data_AF-A0A183E2T0-F1
#
_entry.id   AF-A0A183E2T0-F1
#
_cell.length_a   1.000
_cell.length_b   1.000
_cell.length_c   1.000
_cell.angle_alpha   90.00
_cell.angle_beta   90.00
_cell.angle_gamma   90.00
#
_symmetry.space_group_name_H-M   'P 1'
#
loop_
_entity.id
_entity.type
_entity.pdbx_description
1 polymer ?
#
loop_
_entity_poly.entity_id
_entity_poly.type
_entity_poly.pdbx_seq_one_letter_code
_entity_poly.pdbx_strand_id
1 'polypeptide(L)'
;MLSLLAMLWGLPALAASARCRNGGEWVAHACTMDAQCVPYKPRQTDRVACIGSECCTVPCSNNGSYIGRACFESIDCLPYTTEKVACLHGLCCTVSFSSG
;
A
#
# COMPACT_ATOMS: atom_id res chain seq x y z
N MET A 1 -10.46 -51.00 -2.00
CA MET A 1 -9.88 -50.37 -0.80
C MET A 1 -9.69 -48.90 -1.13
N LEU A 2 -10.73 -48.08 -1.03
CA LEU A 2 -10.99 -47.17 0.10
C LEU A 2 -9.71 -46.53 0.67
N SER A 3 -9.28 -45.42 0.08
CA SER A 3 -8.44 -44.44 0.76
C SER A 3 -9.12 -43.08 0.65
N LEU A 4 -10.03 -42.88 1.61
CA LEU A 4 -10.54 -41.57 2.02
C LEU A 4 -9.35 -40.74 2.50
N LEU A 5 -8.87 -39.81 1.68
CA LEU A 5 -8.14 -38.63 2.13
C LEU A 5 -8.99 -37.42 1.76
N ALA A 6 -10.13 -37.33 2.45
CA ALA A 6 -10.95 -36.15 2.46
C ALA A 6 -10.37 -35.14 3.46
N MET A 7 -10.40 -33.86 3.07
CA MET A 7 -10.40 -32.68 3.94
C MET A 7 -9.13 -32.36 4.73
N LEU A 8 -8.26 -31.48 4.20
CA LEU A 8 -7.36 -30.64 5.01
C LEU A 8 -6.63 -29.52 4.23
N TRP A 9 -7.30 -28.81 3.32
CA TRP A 9 -6.68 -27.70 2.56
C TRP A 9 -7.79 -26.92 1.86
N GLY A 10 -8.11 -25.67 2.18
CA GLY A 10 -7.66 -24.82 3.26
C GLY A 10 -8.77 -23.83 3.53
N LEU A 11 -8.92 -23.42 4.78
CA LEU A 11 -9.51 -22.10 5.01
C LEU A 11 -8.69 -21.12 4.16
N PRO A 12 -9.32 -20.21 3.39
CA PRO A 12 -8.57 -19.10 2.84
C PRO A 12 -8.01 -18.38 4.06
N ALA A 13 -6.70 -18.51 4.28
CA ALA A 13 -6.01 -17.69 5.24
C ALA A 13 -6.32 -16.25 4.80
N LEU A 14 -7.12 -15.53 5.58
CA LEU A 14 -7.15 -14.08 5.48
C LEU A 14 -5.74 -13.63 5.83
N ALA A 15 -4.86 -13.61 4.83
CA ALA A 15 -3.53 -13.04 4.95
C ALA A 15 -3.76 -11.56 5.24
N ALA A 16 -3.70 -11.20 6.52
CA ALA A 16 -3.66 -9.82 6.93
C ALA A 16 -2.38 -9.24 6.34
N SER A 17 -2.50 -8.46 5.26
CA SER A 17 -1.37 -7.76 4.68
C SER A 17 -0.80 -6.84 5.77
N ALA A 18 0.43 -7.07 6.20
CA ALA A 18 1.12 -6.13 7.08
C ALA A 18 1.16 -4.76 6.37
N ARG A 19 0.89 -3.69 7.11
CA ARG A 19 0.86 -2.33 6.56
C ARG A 19 2.03 -1.52 7.06
N CYS A 20 2.65 -0.80 6.16
CA CYS A 20 3.67 0.17 6.49
C CYS A 20 3.05 1.46 7.05
N ARG A 21 3.87 2.27 7.72
CA ARG A 21 3.43 3.54 8.32
C ARG A 21 2.91 4.54 7.28
N ASN A 22 3.38 4.47 6.03
CA ASN A 22 2.86 5.25 4.91
C ASN A 22 1.50 4.74 4.39
N GLY A 23 0.91 3.73 5.04
CA GLY A 23 -0.35 3.11 4.67
C GLY A 23 -0.28 2.16 3.48
N GLY A 24 0.91 1.98 2.90
CA GLY A 24 1.18 0.98 1.88
C GLY A 24 1.23 -0.45 2.44
N GLU A 25 1.19 -1.41 1.52
CA GLU A 25 1.42 -2.82 1.82
C GLU A 25 2.90 -3.06 2.11
N TRP A 26 3.19 -3.81 3.17
CA TRP A 26 4.53 -4.30 3.46
C TRP A 26 4.90 -5.44 2.51
N VAL A 27 6.09 -5.38 1.96
CA VAL A 27 6.54 -6.26 0.88
C VAL A 27 7.74 -7.12 1.30
N ALA A 28 8.74 -6.52 1.93
CA ALA A 28 9.97 -7.19 2.35
C ALA A 28 10.69 -6.38 3.46
N HIS A 29 11.71 -6.96 4.08
CA HIS A 29 12.54 -6.32 5.11
C HIS A 29 14.00 -6.17 4.64
N ALA A 30 14.79 -5.42 5.40
CA ALA A 30 16.24 -5.22 5.28
C ALA A 30 16.69 -4.50 4.00
N CYS A 31 15.89 -3.57 3.49
CA CYS A 31 16.34 -2.68 2.43
C CYS A 31 17.19 -1.52 2.99
N THR A 32 18.08 -0.99 2.15
CA THR A 32 18.82 0.26 2.35
C THR A 32 18.54 1.28 1.24
N MET A 33 17.90 0.86 0.13
CA MET A 33 17.45 1.75 -0.95
C MET A 33 16.25 1.17 -1.72
N ASP A 34 15.46 2.05 -2.35
CA ASP A 34 14.22 1.69 -3.06
C ASP A 34 14.39 0.63 -4.15
N ALA A 35 15.54 0.63 -4.85
CA ALA A 35 15.82 -0.29 -5.95
C ALA A 35 15.78 -1.76 -5.52
N GLN A 36 16.12 -2.06 -4.26
CA GLN A 36 16.09 -3.41 -3.71
C GLN A 36 14.66 -3.94 -3.55
N CYS A 37 13.66 -3.05 -3.47
CA CYS A 37 12.27 -3.41 -3.32
C CYS A 37 11.59 -3.73 -4.66
N VAL A 38 12.19 -3.31 -5.79
CA VAL A 38 11.60 -3.46 -7.13
C VAL A 38 11.27 -4.91 -7.50
N PRO A 39 12.12 -5.91 -7.24
CA PRO A 39 11.83 -7.30 -7.59
C PRO A 39 10.67 -7.92 -6.79
N TYR A 40 10.29 -7.30 -5.66
CA TYR A 40 9.33 -7.88 -4.72
C TYR A 40 7.93 -7.26 -4.83
N LYS A 41 7.72 -6.31 -5.74
CA LYS A 41 6.43 -5.63 -5.91
C LYS A 41 5.29 -6.64 -6.09
N PRO A 42 4.16 -6.49 -5.37
CA PRO A 42 2.99 -7.35 -5.56
C PRO A 42 2.45 -7.30 -7.00
N ARG A 43 2.50 -6.12 -7.63
CA ARG A 43 2.16 -5.92 -9.04
C ARG A 43 3.24 -5.10 -9.74
N GLN A 44 3.46 -5.38 -11.02
CA GLN A 44 4.48 -4.69 -11.82
C GLN A 44 4.29 -3.17 -11.86
N THR A 45 3.05 -2.71 -11.76
CA THR A 45 2.66 -1.30 -11.76
C THR A 45 2.84 -0.60 -10.41
N ASP A 46 3.05 -1.36 -9.33
CA ASP A 46 3.14 -0.77 -8.00
C ASP A 46 4.43 0.04 -7.85
N ARG A 47 4.32 1.19 -7.19
CA ARG A 47 5.48 1.92 -6.69
C ARG A 47 5.88 1.35 -5.34
N VAL A 48 7.19 1.30 -5.07
CA VAL A 48 7.75 0.86 -3.79
C VAL A 48 8.83 1.81 -3.33
N ALA A 49 9.02 1.88 -2.02
CA ALA A 49 10.08 2.63 -1.37
C ALA A 49 10.64 1.84 -0.18
N CYS A 50 11.88 2.12 0.17
CA CYS A 50 12.53 1.63 1.37
C CYS A 50 12.28 2.61 2.54
N ILE A 51 11.48 2.22 3.52
CA ILE A 51 11.04 3.06 4.62
C ILE A 51 11.42 2.37 5.93
N GLY A 52 12.42 2.90 6.64
CA GLY A 52 12.84 2.34 7.93
C GLY A 52 13.36 0.90 7.83
N SER A 53 14.05 0.57 6.74
CA SER A 53 14.49 -0.79 6.37
C SER A 53 13.37 -1.75 5.94
N GLU A 54 12.15 -1.26 5.73
CA GLU A 54 11.04 -2.03 5.17
C GLU A 54 10.76 -1.62 3.73
N CYS A 55 10.59 -2.60 2.83
CA CYS A 55 10.05 -2.36 1.51
C CYS A 55 8.52 -2.24 1.60
N CYS A 56 8.01 -1.09 1.18
CA CYS A 56 6.59 -0.75 1.26
C CYS A 56 6.07 -0.31 -0.10
N THR A 57 4.83 -0.66 -0.45
CA THR A 57 4.17 -0.02 -1.59
C THR A 57 3.89 1.45 -1.29
N VAL A 58 3.83 2.28 -2.34
CA VAL A 58 3.55 3.71 -2.24
C VAL A 58 2.18 3.97 -2.86
N PRO A 59 1.11 4.07 -2.04
CA PRO A 59 -0.26 4.18 -2.53
C PRO A 59 -0.55 5.49 -3.29
N CYS A 60 0.16 6.57 -2.94
CA CYS A 60 -0.03 7.90 -3.52
C CYS A 60 1.03 8.21 -4.58
N SER A 61 0.63 8.27 -5.85
CA SER A 61 1.54 8.48 -6.99
C SER A 61 2.18 9.87 -7.01
N ASN A 62 1.62 10.85 -6.31
CA ASN A 62 2.12 12.21 -6.19
C ASN A 62 3.11 12.43 -5.03
N ASN A 63 3.63 11.35 -4.42
CA ASN A 63 4.51 11.44 -3.25
C ASN A 63 3.86 12.04 -1.99
N GLY A 64 2.53 12.23 -2.01
CA GLY A 64 1.73 12.58 -0.86
C GLY A 64 1.55 11.43 0.13
N SER A 65 0.94 11.73 1.26
CA SER A 65 0.62 10.75 2.30
C SER A 65 -0.80 10.22 2.09
N TYR A 66 -0.97 8.90 2.26
CA TYR A 66 -2.29 8.30 2.28
C TYR A 66 -3.00 8.60 3.60
N ILE A 67 -4.24 9.08 3.52
CA ILE A 67 -5.02 9.55 4.68
C ILE A 67 -5.85 8.41 5.30
N GLY A 68 -5.71 7.17 4.82
CA GLY A 68 -6.47 6.03 5.35
C GLY A 68 -7.88 5.88 4.76
N ARG A 69 -8.21 6.60 3.68
CA ARG A 69 -9.55 6.65 3.08
C ARG A 69 -9.53 6.41 1.58
N ALA A 70 -10.49 5.63 1.09
CA ALA A 70 -10.78 5.55 -0.34
C ALA A 70 -11.64 6.74 -0.77
N CYS A 71 -11.64 7.05 -2.07
CA CYS A 71 -12.41 8.15 -2.65
C CYS A 71 -12.84 7.82 -4.08
N PHE A 72 -13.88 8.50 -4.55
CA PHE A 72 -14.23 8.61 -5.95
C PHE A 72 -13.79 9.98 -6.50
N GLU A 73 -14.00 11.03 -5.72
CA GLU A 73 -13.55 12.40 -6.00
C GLU A 73 -12.74 12.98 -4.83
N SER A 74 -11.97 14.04 -5.08
CA SER A 74 -11.16 14.68 -4.03
C SER A 74 -12.02 15.28 -2.89
N ILE A 75 -13.28 15.61 -3.17
CA ILE A 75 -14.23 16.13 -2.17
C ILE A 75 -14.49 15.11 -1.04
N ASP A 76 -14.45 13.81 -1.35
CA ASP A 76 -14.68 12.72 -0.39
C ASP A 76 -13.63 12.70 0.73
N CYS A 77 -12.47 13.30 0.49
CA CYS A 77 -11.34 13.34 1.41
C CYS A 77 -11.41 14.50 2.42
N LEU A 78 -12.14 15.58 2.10
CA LEU A 78 -12.20 16.81 2.89
C LEU A 78 -12.72 16.63 4.33
N PRO A 79 -13.68 15.73 4.64
CA PRO A 79 -14.13 15.55 6.01
C PRO A 79 -13.07 14.99 6.96
N TYR A 80 -11.94 14.50 6.44
CA TYR A 80 -10.94 13.74 7.20
C TYR A 80 -9.61 14.47 7.36
N THR A 81 -9.43 15.63 6.73
CA THR A 81 -8.20 16.41 6.84
C THR A 81 -8.44 17.88 6.53
N THR A 82 -7.58 18.74 7.07
CA THR A 82 -7.50 20.16 6.72
C THR A 82 -6.43 20.44 5.66
N GLU A 83 -5.64 19.44 5.27
CA GLU A 83 -4.62 19.56 4.24
C GLU A 83 -5.26 19.56 2.83
N LYS A 84 -4.52 20.07 1.85
CA LYS A 84 -4.94 19.91 0.44
C LYS A 84 -4.85 18.44 0.05
N VAL A 85 -5.83 17.96 -0.71
CA VAL A 85 -5.98 16.55 -1.07
C VAL A 85 -6.28 16.34 -2.55
N ALA A 86 -5.92 15.17 -3.05
CA ALA A 86 -6.31 14.64 -4.34
C ALA A 86 -6.83 13.20 -4.17
N CYS A 87 -7.78 12.81 -5.03
CA CYS A 87 -8.17 11.42 -5.16
C CYS A 87 -7.32 10.75 -6.24
N LEU A 88 -6.39 9.88 -5.83
CA LEU A 88 -5.45 9.22 -6.74
C LEU A 88 -5.64 7.72 -6.67
N HIS A 89 -5.95 7.10 -7.80
CA HIS A 89 -6.20 5.65 -7.89
C HIS A 89 -7.23 5.14 -6.86
N GLY A 90 -8.25 5.95 -6.57
CA GLY A 90 -9.30 5.64 -5.59
C GLY A 90 -8.89 5.81 -4.12
N LEU A 91 -7.76 6.48 -3.85
CA LEU A 91 -7.23 6.73 -2.51
C LEU A 91 -7.06 8.23 -2.23
N CYS A 92 -7.44 8.66 -1.04
CA CYS A 92 -7.21 10.02 -0.56
C CYS A 92 -5.73 10.22 -0.25
N CYS A 93 -5.11 11.14 -1.00
CA CYS A 93 -3.71 11.47 -0.90
C CYS A 93 -3.54 12.96 -0.61
N THR A 94 -2.65 13.31 0.32
CA THR A 94 -2.29 14.71 0.56
C THR A 94 -1.53 15.25 -0.67
N VAL A 95 -1.65 16.55 -0.93
CA VAL A 95 -0.81 17.21 -1.95
C VAL A 95 0.10 18.20 -1.24
N SER A 96 1.39 17.88 -1.18
CA SER A 96 2.41 18.82 -0.74
C SER A 96 2.82 19.67 -1.94
N PHE A 97 2.73 21.00 -1.83
CA PHE A 97 3.47 21.88 -2.74
C PHE A 97 4.94 21.76 -2.40
N SER A 98 5.69 20.91 -3.09
CA SER A 98 7.14 21.07 -3.16
C SER A 98 7.40 22.31 -4.02
N SER A 99 7.43 23.48 -3.40
CA SER A 99 8.04 24.66 -3.99
C SER A 99 9.51 24.32 -4.25
N GLY A 100 9.83 24.03 -5.51
CA GLY A 100 11.20 24.01 -6.00
C GLY A 100 11.81 25.40 -5.98
#